data_AF-A0A3Q3BGG1-F1
#
_entry.id   AF-A0A3Q3BGG1-F1
#
_cell.length_a   1.000
_cell.length_b   1.000
_cell.length_c   1.000
_cell.angle_alpha   90.00
_cell.angle_beta   90.00
_cell.angle_gamma   90.00
#
_symmetry.space_group_name_H-M   'P 1'
#
loop_
_entity.id
_entity.type
_entity.pdbx_description
1 polymer ?
#
loop_
_entity_poly.entity_id
_entity_poly.type
_entity_poly.pdbx_seq_one_letter_code
_entity_poly.pdbx_strand_id
1 'polypeptide(L)'
;MTDGARVFAALKEYVEKGEAKLTEAIREKQRQTELQAEGFIRKMEQDIRELKKRKTEVELLSVLQLEETAEMKEKLPKMLAMAKLRRAQSYAVDVTLDPDTANAYLFLSDDEKQVHDTYMERDLPYNSERFFYSAAVLGKQSFSSGRFYFEVQVEGKGEWTLGVARESINRREDITPRPAAGFWTVGLSNGNKYKAGPDVALSLQSAPKKVGVFVDYEDGLVSFYDVDTAALIYSFTGCSFTEKLYPYFSPGLENDGWNSRLYLSAGLGTPWYSPG
;
A
#
# COMPACT_ATOMS: atom_id res chain seq x y z
N MET A 1 7.96 -76.24 -92.32
CA MET A 1 7.88 -74.82 -91.90
C MET A 1 7.56 -74.69 -90.40
N THR A 2 8.17 -75.49 -89.51
CA THR A 2 7.67 -75.69 -88.13
C THR A 2 8.67 -75.38 -87.01
N ASP A 3 9.95 -75.12 -87.32
CA ASP A 3 11.02 -75.00 -86.30
C ASP A 3 11.26 -73.54 -85.82
N GLY A 4 11.25 -72.58 -86.75
CA GLY A 4 11.37 -71.15 -86.41
C GLY A 4 10.19 -70.60 -85.59
N ALA A 5 9.00 -71.16 -85.77
CA ALA A 5 7.81 -70.80 -84.98
C ALA A 5 7.93 -71.24 -83.51
N ARG A 6 8.61 -72.37 -83.24
CA ARG A 6 8.88 -72.84 -81.87
C ARG A 6 9.91 -71.97 -81.15
N VAL A 7 10.98 -71.59 -81.82
CA VAL A 7 12.03 -70.71 -81.24
C VAL A 7 11.47 -69.32 -80.94
N PHE A 8 10.67 -68.75 -81.84
CA PHE A 8 10.02 -67.45 -81.61
C PHE A 8 9.01 -67.50 -80.45
N ALA A 9 8.25 -68.59 -80.31
CA ALA A 9 7.34 -68.80 -79.19
C ALA A 9 8.07 -68.88 -77.84
N ALA A 10 9.19 -69.61 -77.77
CA ALA A 10 10.01 -69.70 -76.56
C ALA A 10 10.66 -68.36 -76.18
N LEU A 11 11.11 -67.57 -77.17
CA LEU A 11 11.66 -66.24 -76.94
C LEU A 11 10.58 -65.26 -76.43
N LYS A 12 9.39 -65.31 -77.02
CA LYS A 12 8.24 -64.50 -76.60
C LYS A 12 7.86 -64.81 -75.15
N GLU A 13 7.74 -66.08 -74.79
CA GLU A 13 7.44 -66.52 -73.42
C GLU A 13 8.54 -66.05 -72.43
N TYR A 14 9.81 -66.13 -72.83
CA TYR A 14 10.92 -65.66 -72.01
C TYR A 14 10.86 -64.15 -71.73
N VAL A 15 10.57 -63.35 -72.75
CA VAL A 15 10.41 -61.88 -72.62
C VAL A 15 9.19 -61.55 -71.76
N GLU A 16 8.04 -62.17 -72.00
CA GLU A 16 6.81 -61.98 -71.22
C GLU A 16 7.04 -62.32 -69.73
N LYS A 17 7.79 -63.38 -69.45
CA LYS A 17 8.15 -63.79 -68.08
C LYS A 17 9.14 -62.82 -67.44
N GLY A 18 10.04 -62.23 -68.22
CA GLY A 18 10.96 -61.17 -67.78
C GLY A 18 10.23 -59.86 -67.45
N GLU A 19 9.30 -59.44 -68.32
CA GLU A 19 8.46 -58.25 -68.12
C GLU A 19 7.56 -58.39 -66.87
N ALA A 20 6.95 -59.57 -66.68
CA ALA A 20 6.14 -59.84 -65.49
C ALA A 20 6.96 -59.71 -64.19
N LYS A 21 8.17 -60.30 -64.16
CA LYS A 21 9.08 -60.21 -63.02
C LYS A 21 9.53 -58.77 -62.75
N LEU A 22 9.87 -58.01 -63.79
CA LEU A 22 10.30 -56.62 -63.64
C LEU A 22 9.14 -55.74 -63.11
N THR A 23 7.94 -55.94 -63.64
CA THR A 23 6.74 -55.23 -63.19
C THR A 23 6.44 -55.51 -61.72
N GLU A 24 6.59 -56.75 -61.28
CA GLU A 24 6.39 -57.14 -59.88
C GLU A 24 7.45 -56.53 -58.95
N ALA A 25 8.73 -56.52 -59.36
CA ALA A 25 9.81 -55.89 -58.59
C ALA A 25 9.62 -54.37 -58.43
N ILE A 26 9.15 -53.68 -59.47
CA ILE A 26 8.83 -52.24 -59.41
C ILE A 26 7.68 -52.01 -58.43
N ARG A 27 6.61 -52.82 -58.52
CA ARG A 27 5.46 -52.72 -57.61
C ARG A 27 5.87 -52.94 -56.16
N GLU A 28 6.66 -53.96 -55.86
CA GLU A 28 7.08 -54.22 -54.48
C GLU A 28 8.00 -53.11 -53.95
N LYS A 29 8.95 -52.63 -54.77
CA LYS A 29 9.81 -51.49 -54.37
C LYS A 29 9.00 -50.22 -54.11
N GLN A 30 7.97 -49.96 -54.92
CA GLN A 30 7.06 -48.84 -54.73
C GLN A 30 6.25 -49.00 -53.44
N ARG A 31 5.69 -50.19 -53.20
CA ARG A 31 4.94 -50.53 -51.97
C ARG A 31 5.80 -50.37 -50.70
N GLN A 32 7.05 -50.80 -50.73
CA GLN A 32 7.99 -50.65 -49.62
C GLN A 32 8.31 -49.17 -49.34
N THR A 33 8.55 -48.39 -50.39
CA THR A 33 8.82 -46.94 -50.26
C THR A 33 7.60 -46.21 -49.69
N GLU A 34 6.39 -46.59 -50.11
CA GLU A 34 5.14 -46.03 -49.62
C GLU A 34 4.90 -46.37 -48.14
N LEU A 35 5.08 -47.63 -47.74
CA LEU A 35 5.03 -48.04 -46.33
C LEU A 35 6.05 -47.29 -45.46
N GLN A 36 7.26 -47.09 -45.97
CA GLN A 36 8.29 -46.33 -45.28
C GLN A 36 7.88 -44.86 -45.12
N ALA A 37 7.34 -44.24 -46.18
CA ALA A 37 6.82 -42.87 -46.13
C ALA A 37 5.66 -42.71 -45.13
N GLU A 38 4.71 -43.64 -45.12
CA GLU A 38 3.62 -43.65 -44.13
C GLU A 38 4.14 -43.79 -42.69
N GLY A 39 5.18 -44.59 -42.48
CA GLY A 39 5.84 -44.72 -41.17
C GLY A 39 6.40 -43.38 -40.69
N PHE A 40 7.07 -42.65 -41.57
CA PHE A 40 7.57 -41.30 -41.28
C PHE A 40 6.44 -40.30 -41.02
N ILE A 41 5.39 -40.31 -41.85
CA ILE A 41 4.22 -39.43 -41.67
C ILE A 41 3.56 -39.69 -40.32
N ARG A 42 3.28 -40.95 -39.95
CA ARG A 42 2.69 -41.32 -38.66
C ARG A 42 3.51 -40.81 -37.48
N LYS A 43 4.84 -40.94 -37.55
CA LYS A 43 5.74 -40.45 -36.51
C LYS A 43 5.69 -38.91 -36.41
N MET A 44 5.76 -38.23 -37.54
CA MET A 44 5.70 -36.76 -37.58
C MET A 44 4.36 -36.21 -37.07
N GLU A 45 3.25 -36.88 -37.39
CA GLU A 45 1.93 -36.53 -36.84
C GLU A 45 1.86 -36.69 -35.32
N GLN A 46 2.51 -37.74 -34.78
CA GLN A 46 2.62 -37.93 -33.34
C GLN A 46 3.44 -36.82 -32.68
N ASP A 47 4.57 -36.46 -33.26
CA ASP A 47 5.42 -35.36 -32.77
C ASP A 47 4.66 -34.03 -32.82
N ILE A 48 3.90 -33.75 -33.88
CA ILE A 48 3.06 -32.54 -33.97
C ILE A 48 2.00 -32.52 -32.86
N ARG A 49 1.35 -33.66 -32.57
CA ARG A 49 0.37 -33.75 -31.48
C ARG A 49 1.01 -33.46 -30.13
N GLU A 50 2.19 -34.03 -29.87
CA GLU A 50 2.91 -33.83 -28.62
C GLU A 50 3.42 -32.38 -28.47
N LEU A 51 3.97 -31.81 -29.53
CA LEU A 51 4.42 -30.40 -29.55
C LEU A 51 3.26 -29.44 -29.32
N LYS A 52 2.07 -29.69 -29.92
CA LYS A 52 0.87 -28.88 -29.66
C LYS A 52 0.45 -28.95 -28.19
N LYS A 53 0.50 -30.13 -27.57
CA LYS A 53 0.18 -30.31 -26.14
C LYS A 53 1.17 -29.56 -25.26
N ARG A 54 2.48 -29.77 -25.47
CA ARG A 54 3.53 -29.08 -24.69
C ARG A 54 3.45 -27.56 -24.85
N LYS A 55 3.12 -27.07 -26.06
CA LYS A 55 2.90 -25.63 -26.30
C LYS A 55 1.79 -25.08 -25.39
N THR A 56 0.64 -25.76 -25.33
CA THR A 56 -0.47 -25.32 -24.47
C THR A 56 -0.13 -25.39 -22.98
N GLU A 57 0.64 -26.39 -22.55
CA GLU A 57 1.10 -26.51 -21.16
C GLU A 57 2.04 -25.36 -20.79
N VAL A 58 2.99 -25.01 -21.67
CA VAL A 58 3.91 -23.88 -21.46
C VAL A 58 3.17 -22.54 -21.45
N GLU A 59 2.20 -22.35 -22.36
CA GLU A 59 1.36 -21.15 -22.38
C GLU A 59 0.56 -21.01 -21.08
N LEU A 60 -0.05 -22.09 -20.59
CA LEU A 60 -0.80 -22.09 -19.32
C LEU A 60 0.11 -21.77 -18.13
N LEU A 61 1.30 -22.40 -18.05
CA LEU A 61 2.27 -22.13 -16.99
C LEU A 61 2.73 -20.66 -17.00
N SER A 62 2.94 -20.07 -18.18
CA SER A 62 3.31 -18.66 -18.30
C SER A 62 2.19 -17.74 -17.80
N VAL A 63 0.92 -18.08 -18.04
CA VAL A 63 -0.22 -17.29 -17.56
C VAL A 63 -0.30 -17.36 -16.03
N LEU A 64 -0.24 -18.56 -15.45
CA LEU A 64 -0.29 -18.74 -13.99
C LEU A 64 0.85 -17.99 -13.28
N GLN A 65 2.06 -18.03 -13.85
CA GLN A 65 3.21 -17.33 -13.27
C GLN A 65 3.05 -15.80 -13.36
N LEU A 66 2.41 -15.28 -14.42
CA LEU A 66 2.09 -13.86 -14.51
C LEU A 66 1.05 -13.45 -13.47
N GLU A 67 0.03 -14.27 -13.23
CA GLU A 67 -0.99 -14.03 -12.20
C GLU A 67 -0.37 -14.01 -10.79
N GLU A 68 0.45 -15.01 -10.44
CA GLU A 68 1.15 -15.06 -9.15
C GLU A 68 2.06 -13.84 -8.93
N THR A 69 2.81 -13.43 -9.97
CA THR A 69 3.68 -12.26 -9.87
C THR A 69 2.90 -10.95 -9.75
N ALA A 70 1.73 -10.83 -10.39
CA ALA A 70 0.85 -9.69 -10.27
C ALA A 70 0.26 -9.60 -8.84
N GLU A 71 -0.22 -10.71 -8.30
CA GLU A 71 -0.72 -10.77 -6.92
C GLU A 71 0.36 -10.39 -5.91
N MET A 72 1.58 -10.91 -6.08
CA MET A 72 2.69 -10.61 -5.18
C MET A 72 3.09 -9.14 -5.24
N LYS A 73 3.09 -8.53 -6.44
CA LYS A 73 3.34 -7.10 -6.62
C LYS A 73 2.29 -6.23 -5.92
N GLU A 74 1.04 -6.69 -5.82
CA GLU A 74 -0.01 -5.97 -5.12
C GLU A 74 0.05 -6.16 -3.59
N LYS A 75 0.34 -7.39 -3.13
CA LYS A 75 0.33 -7.76 -1.71
C LYS A 75 1.56 -7.24 -0.95
N LEU A 76 2.74 -7.24 -1.58
CA LEU A 76 4.00 -6.90 -0.90
C LEU A 76 4.03 -5.45 -0.34
N PRO A 77 3.61 -4.40 -1.08
CA PRO A 77 3.58 -3.04 -0.54
C PRO A 77 2.63 -2.89 0.65
N LYS A 78 1.46 -3.53 0.58
CA LYS A 78 0.46 -3.53 1.67
C LYS A 78 1.04 -4.18 2.93
N MET A 79 1.70 -5.32 2.80
CA MET A 79 2.35 -6.02 3.90
C MET A 79 3.48 -5.19 4.52
N LEU A 80 4.29 -4.51 3.69
CA LEU A 80 5.35 -3.62 4.17
C LEU A 80 4.78 -2.40 4.93
N ALA A 81 3.70 -1.80 4.43
CA ALA A 81 3.02 -0.70 5.09
C ALA A 81 2.49 -1.12 6.47
N MET A 82 1.82 -2.27 6.56
CA MET A 82 1.36 -2.83 7.83
C MET A 82 2.52 -3.12 8.79
N ALA A 83 3.63 -3.69 8.32
CA ALA A 83 4.80 -3.97 9.15
C ALA A 83 5.43 -2.68 9.70
N LYS A 84 5.50 -1.62 8.88
CA LYS A 84 5.98 -0.30 9.31
C LYS A 84 5.08 0.30 10.39
N LEU A 85 3.76 0.29 10.19
CA LEU A 85 2.82 0.78 11.19
C LEU A 85 2.91 -0.02 12.50
N ARG A 86 2.95 -1.36 12.44
CA ARG A 86 3.12 -2.21 13.63
C ARG A 86 4.40 -1.90 14.39
N ARG A 87 5.49 -1.61 13.67
CA ARG A 87 6.76 -1.19 14.29
C ARG A 87 6.66 0.20 14.93
N ALA A 88 5.94 1.15 14.33
CA ALA A 88 5.68 2.44 14.98
C ALA A 88 4.83 2.26 16.24
N GLN A 89 3.77 1.46 16.15
CA GLN A 89 2.85 1.11 17.24
C GLN A 89 3.55 0.43 18.43
N SER A 90 4.67 -0.27 18.24
CA SER A 90 5.43 -0.84 19.37
C SER A 90 6.05 0.22 20.30
N TYR A 91 6.07 1.50 19.88
CA TYR A 91 6.51 2.64 20.69
C TYR A 91 5.34 3.48 21.21
N ALA A 92 4.13 2.90 21.27
CA ALA A 92 2.95 3.61 21.75
C ALA A 92 3.14 4.15 23.17
N VAL A 93 2.80 5.42 23.35
CA VAL A 93 2.78 6.10 24.65
C VAL A 93 1.37 6.61 24.93
N ASP A 94 0.99 6.60 26.20
CA ASP A 94 -0.30 7.14 26.62
C ASP A 94 -0.19 8.65 26.79
N VAL A 95 -0.79 9.42 25.87
CA VAL A 95 -0.75 10.88 25.86
C VAL A 95 -2.00 11.44 26.54
N THR A 96 -1.81 12.40 27.44
CA THR A 96 -2.90 13.17 28.07
C THR A 96 -2.72 14.65 27.75
N LEU A 97 -3.82 15.36 27.57
CA LEU A 97 -3.83 16.80 27.29
C LEU A 97 -3.44 17.61 28.53
N ASP A 98 -2.71 18.71 28.33
CA ASP A 98 -2.27 19.60 29.40
C ASP A 98 -3.21 20.82 29.53
N PRO A 99 -4.05 20.89 30.59
CA PRO A 99 -4.98 22.00 30.82
C PRO A 99 -4.30 23.38 30.96
N ASP A 100 -3.04 23.40 31.39
CA ASP A 100 -2.28 24.65 31.57
C ASP A 100 -1.89 25.28 30.23
N THR A 101 -1.77 24.46 29.19
CA THR A 101 -1.44 24.92 27.83
C THR A 101 -2.68 25.22 26.99
N ALA A 102 -3.82 24.61 27.30
CA ALA A 102 -5.03 24.66 26.49
C ALA A 102 -5.56 26.09 26.32
N ASN A 103 -5.82 26.51 25.08
CA ASN A 103 -6.47 27.79 24.80
C ASN A 103 -7.80 27.95 25.56
N ALA A 104 -8.17 29.19 25.92
CA ALA A 104 -9.33 29.48 26.75
C ALA A 104 -10.69 29.12 26.10
N TYR A 105 -10.73 28.94 24.78
CA TYR A 105 -11.92 28.46 24.05
C TYR A 105 -12.01 26.92 24.01
N LEU A 106 -11.04 26.20 24.59
CA LEU A 106 -11.03 24.75 24.59
C LEU A 106 -11.60 24.17 25.89
N PHE A 107 -12.43 23.14 25.72
CA PHE A 107 -12.85 22.26 26.81
C PHE A 107 -12.11 20.94 26.72
N LEU A 108 -11.58 20.50 27.85
CA LEU A 108 -10.95 19.21 28.03
C LEU A 108 -11.87 18.31 28.85
N SER A 109 -11.99 17.05 28.46
CA SER A 109 -12.67 16.04 29.29
C SER A 109 -11.90 15.74 30.57
N ASP A 110 -12.59 15.17 31.57
CA ASP A 110 -12.01 14.82 32.88
C ASP A 110 -10.89 13.78 32.77
N ASP A 111 -10.93 12.92 31.75
CA ASP A 111 -9.87 11.93 31.46
C ASP A 111 -8.68 12.52 30.68
N GLU A 112 -8.75 13.81 30.33
CA GLU A 112 -7.74 14.54 29.56
C GLU A 112 -7.43 13.90 28.20
N LYS A 113 -8.38 13.15 27.63
CA LYS A 113 -8.25 12.51 26.31
C LYS A 113 -9.05 13.20 25.22
N GLN A 114 -9.96 14.11 25.55
CA GLN A 114 -10.82 14.77 24.56
C GLN A 114 -10.64 16.27 24.61
N VAL A 115 -10.67 16.89 23.43
CA VAL A 115 -10.66 18.35 23.29
C VAL A 115 -11.65 18.78 22.22
N HIS A 116 -12.36 19.86 22.51
CA HIS A 116 -13.20 20.53 21.53
C HIS A 116 -13.29 22.02 21.82
N ASP A 117 -13.65 22.77 20.79
CA ASP A 117 -13.94 24.20 20.92
C ASP A 117 -15.29 24.41 21.61
N THR A 118 -15.39 25.40 22.48
CA THR A 118 -16.61 25.77 23.20
C THR A 118 -17.30 26.99 22.64
N TYR A 119 -16.80 27.61 21.57
CA TYR A 119 -17.25 28.89 20.98
C TYR A 119 -17.14 30.11 21.90
N MET A 120 -17.21 29.90 23.21
CA MET A 120 -17.14 30.92 24.24
C MET A 120 -15.84 30.76 25.00
N GLU A 121 -15.19 31.91 25.25
CA GLU A 121 -14.02 31.99 26.10
C GLU A 121 -14.40 31.57 27.52
N ARG A 122 -13.62 30.67 28.10
CA ARG A 122 -13.80 30.25 29.49
C ARG A 122 -13.09 31.21 30.42
N ASP A 123 -13.73 31.52 31.54
CA ASP A 123 -13.11 32.28 32.62
C ASP A 123 -12.06 31.42 33.34
N LEU A 124 -10.81 31.59 32.94
CA LEU A 124 -9.66 30.84 33.44
C LEU A 124 -8.62 31.81 33.99
N PRO A 125 -7.90 31.45 35.07
CA PRO A 125 -6.81 32.28 35.56
C PRO A 125 -5.71 32.40 34.51
N TYR A 126 -5.01 33.54 34.55
CA TYR A 126 -3.87 33.80 33.69
C TYR A 126 -2.81 32.71 33.87
N ASN A 127 -2.37 32.12 32.75
CA ASN A 127 -1.27 31.16 32.70
C ASN A 127 -0.35 31.52 31.52
N SER A 128 0.95 31.66 31.78
CA SER A 128 1.94 32.00 30.75
C SER A 128 2.20 30.87 29.75
N GLU A 129 1.87 29.63 30.10
CA GLU A 129 2.02 28.43 29.26
C GLU A 129 0.87 28.26 28.26
N ARG A 130 -0.22 29.02 28.43
CA ARG A 130 -1.45 28.91 27.64
C ARG A 130 -1.26 29.42 26.21
N PHE A 131 -1.87 28.74 25.24
CA PHE A 131 -2.08 29.32 23.92
C PHE A 131 -3.12 30.45 23.97
N PHE A 132 -2.77 31.64 23.50
CA PHE A 132 -3.68 32.80 23.48
C PHE A 132 -4.46 32.94 22.18
N TYR A 133 -3.78 32.81 21.03
CA TYR A 133 -4.40 33.05 19.72
C TYR A 133 -4.83 31.77 19.02
N SER A 134 -4.02 30.71 19.09
CA SER A 134 -4.33 29.44 18.46
C SER A 134 -5.25 28.61 19.36
N ALA A 135 -6.35 28.08 18.81
CA ALA A 135 -7.21 27.09 19.48
C ALA A 135 -6.49 25.73 19.57
N ALA A 136 -5.45 25.66 20.40
CA ALA A 136 -4.56 24.52 20.52
C ALA A 136 -4.25 24.15 21.98
N VAL A 137 -3.72 22.94 22.16
CA VAL A 137 -3.32 22.35 23.44
C VAL A 137 -2.12 21.41 23.21
N LEU A 138 -1.22 21.32 24.19
CA LEU A 138 -0.12 20.35 24.19
C LEU A 138 -0.48 19.10 25.01
N GLY A 139 0.21 18.00 24.74
CA GLY A 139 0.25 16.86 25.65
C GLY A 139 1.11 17.14 26.88
N LYS A 140 0.83 16.50 28.02
CA LYS A 140 1.65 16.58 29.24
C LYS A 140 3.01 15.89 29.06
N GLN A 141 3.02 14.79 28.32
CA GLN A 141 4.23 14.01 28.05
C GLN A 141 5.11 14.77 27.06
N SER A 142 6.41 14.74 27.29
CA SER A 142 7.40 15.33 26.40
C SER A 142 8.63 14.44 26.29
N PHE A 143 9.30 14.54 25.15
CA PHE A 143 10.37 13.63 24.77
C PHE A 143 11.55 14.41 24.22
N SER A 144 12.76 14.11 24.71
CA SER A 144 14.03 14.71 24.26
C SER A 144 14.99 13.68 23.66
N SER A 145 14.54 12.43 23.52
CA SER A 145 15.27 11.31 22.91
C SER A 145 14.30 10.16 22.65
N GLY A 146 14.77 9.18 21.88
CA GLY A 146 14.09 7.94 21.60
C GLY A 146 12.96 8.05 20.59
N ARG A 147 12.10 7.03 20.63
CA ARG A 147 10.96 6.87 19.74
C ARG A 147 9.67 6.82 20.52
N PHE A 148 8.64 7.47 20.01
CA PHE A 148 7.31 7.43 20.59
C PHE A 148 6.22 7.49 19.51
N TYR A 149 5.06 6.98 19.86
CA TYR A 149 3.91 6.91 18.98
C TYR A 149 2.61 7.20 19.73
N PHE A 150 1.67 7.90 19.11
CA PHE A 150 0.32 8.09 19.63
C PHE A 150 -0.71 8.17 18.50
N GLU A 151 -1.97 7.82 18.77
CA GLU A 151 -3.05 7.90 17.77
C GLU A 151 -4.17 8.84 18.21
N VAL A 152 -4.75 9.53 17.23
CA VAL A 152 -5.81 10.51 17.40
C VAL A 152 -6.97 10.14 16.50
N GLN A 153 -8.18 10.04 17.05
CA GLN A 153 -9.41 9.88 16.30
C GLN A 153 -9.84 11.23 15.72
N VAL A 154 -10.07 11.24 14.40
CA VAL A 154 -10.44 12.44 13.62
C VAL A 154 -11.66 12.22 12.72
N GLU A 155 -12.31 11.05 12.82
CA GLU A 155 -13.50 10.72 12.06
C GLU A 155 -14.62 11.76 12.22
N GLY A 156 -15.20 12.18 11.10
CA GLY A 156 -16.31 13.14 11.08
C GLY A 156 -15.90 14.60 11.32
N LYS A 157 -14.61 14.92 11.45
CA LYS A 157 -14.14 16.29 11.63
C LYS A 157 -13.88 17.00 10.29
N GLY A 158 -14.31 18.26 10.19
CA GLY A 158 -14.07 19.11 9.02
C GLY A 158 -12.78 19.94 9.09
N GLU A 159 -12.21 20.08 10.27
CA GLU A 159 -10.96 20.78 10.52
C GLU A 159 -10.22 20.15 11.71
N TRP A 160 -8.90 20.06 11.61
CA TRP A 160 -8.00 19.70 12.71
C TRP A 160 -6.54 19.89 12.29
N THR A 161 -5.65 20.04 13.26
CA THR A 161 -4.19 19.97 13.06
C THR A 161 -3.57 19.22 14.23
N LEU A 162 -2.70 18.26 13.94
CA LEU A 162 -2.05 17.43 14.94
C LEU A 162 -0.60 17.13 14.57
N GLY A 163 0.22 16.80 15.55
CA GLY A 163 1.63 16.43 15.36
C GLY A 163 2.44 16.69 16.61
N VAL A 164 3.64 17.26 16.45
CA VAL A 164 4.49 17.62 17.57
C VAL A 164 5.03 19.04 17.45
N ALA A 165 5.31 19.65 18.59
CA ALA A 165 5.89 20.98 18.69
C ALA A 165 7.05 21.00 19.70
N ARG A 166 8.04 21.87 19.50
CA ARG A 166 9.14 22.06 20.45
C ARG A 166 8.68 22.81 21.71
N GLU A 167 9.43 22.66 22.80
CA GLU A 167 9.17 23.35 24.08
C GLU A 167 9.08 24.88 23.93
N SER A 168 10.00 25.47 23.17
CA SER A 168 10.13 26.93 23.00
C SER A 168 9.19 27.60 21.99
N ILE A 169 8.17 26.90 21.48
CA ILE A 169 7.20 27.55 20.58
C ILE A 169 6.59 28.80 21.24
N ASN A 170 6.41 29.85 20.47
CA ASN A 170 5.68 31.03 20.95
C ASN A 170 4.18 30.70 20.96
N ARG A 171 3.53 30.88 22.11
CA ARG A 171 2.11 30.57 22.36
C ARG A 171 1.26 31.84 22.49
N ARG A 172 1.87 33.00 22.35
CA ARG A 172 1.29 34.34 22.56
C ARG A 172 1.00 35.09 21.26
N GLU A 173 1.34 34.54 20.11
CA GLU A 173 1.10 35.16 18.81
C GLU A 173 0.38 34.16 17.89
N ASP A 174 -0.23 34.68 16.84
CA ASP A 174 -0.74 33.84 15.76
C ASP A 174 0.43 33.34 14.91
N ILE A 175 0.72 32.03 14.99
CA ILE A 175 1.84 31.40 14.31
C ILE A 175 1.33 30.34 13.38
N THR A 176 1.72 30.46 12.11
CA THR A 176 1.48 29.40 11.14
C THR A 176 2.37 28.18 11.45
N PRO A 177 1.80 27.00 11.78
CA PRO A 177 2.58 25.82 12.12
C PRO A 177 3.48 25.38 10.97
N ARG A 178 4.80 25.40 11.19
CA ARG A 178 5.82 24.95 10.24
C ARG A 178 7.09 24.49 10.98
N PRO A 179 7.96 23.67 10.36
CA PRO A 179 9.19 23.22 11.00
C PRO A 179 10.10 24.35 11.48
N ALA A 180 10.22 25.42 10.69
CA ALA A 180 11.02 26.60 11.08
C ALA A 180 10.49 27.34 12.32
N ALA A 181 9.19 27.22 12.61
CA ALA A 181 8.57 27.75 13.82
C ALA A 181 8.58 26.74 14.98
N GLY A 182 9.06 25.51 14.74
CA GLY A 182 9.13 24.43 15.72
C GLY A 182 7.94 23.49 15.74
N PHE A 183 7.20 23.39 14.63
CA PHE A 183 6.03 22.52 14.49
C PHE A 183 6.20 21.51 13.35
N TRP A 184 5.88 20.24 13.62
CA TRP A 184 5.80 19.19 12.62
C TRP A 184 4.41 18.59 12.69
N THR A 185 3.53 19.10 11.84
CA THR A 185 2.09 18.84 11.93
C THR A 185 1.49 18.48 10.58
N VAL A 186 0.42 17.70 10.62
CA VAL A 186 -0.50 17.51 9.51
C VAL A 186 -1.89 17.96 9.93
N GLY A 187 -2.68 18.41 8.98
CA GLY A 187 -4.01 18.92 9.26
C GLY A 187 -4.98 18.79 8.10
N LEU A 188 -6.26 18.88 8.43
CA LEU A 188 -7.38 19.00 7.53
C LEU A 188 -7.96 20.40 7.66
N SER A 189 -8.29 21.04 6.54
CA SER A 189 -9.10 22.25 6.49
C SER A 189 -10.16 22.16 5.40
N ASN A 190 -11.21 22.96 5.52
CA ASN A 190 -12.34 23.03 4.58
C ASN A 190 -12.95 21.65 4.23
N GLY A 191 -12.92 20.70 5.17
CA GLY A 191 -13.51 19.36 5.01
C GLY A 191 -12.78 18.39 4.08
N ASN A 192 -11.88 18.85 3.20
CA ASN A 192 -11.18 17.98 2.25
C ASN A 192 -9.74 18.39 1.89
N LYS A 193 -9.21 19.48 2.45
CA LYS A 193 -7.85 19.96 2.15
C LYS A 193 -6.88 19.47 3.21
N TYR A 194 -6.11 18.44 2.88
CA TYR A 194 -5.05 17.92 3.75
C TYR A 194 -3.73 18.63 3.48
N LYS A 195 -2.98 18.95 4.54
CA LYS A 195 -1.66 19.58 4.45
C LYS A 195 -0.68 19.02 5.48
N ALA A 196 0.60 19.04 5.13
CA ALA A 196 1.72 18.90 6.07
C ALA A 196 2.41 20.26 6.22
N GLY A 197 2.42 20.79 7.44
CA GLY A 197 2.71 22.21 7.66
C GLY A 197 1.75 23.12 6.86
N PRO A 198 2.16 24.35 6.49
CA PRO A 198 1.33 25.24 5.69
C PRO A 198 1.46 25.02 4.18
N ASP A 199 2.59 24.45 3.76
CA ASP A 199 3.14 24.61 2.43
C ASP A 199 2.97 23.36 1.54
N VAL A 200 2.75 22.18 2.14
CA VAL A 200 2.67 20.91 1.40
C VAL A 200 1.23 20.42 1.37
N ALA A 201 0.59 20.51 0.21
CA ALA A 201 -0.72 19.91 -0.02
C ALA A 201 -0.61 18.38 -0.15
N LEU A 202 -1.49 17.65 0.54
CA LEU A 202 -1.53 16.19 0.55
C LEU A 202 -2.76 15.69 -0.21
N SER A 203 -2.56 14.66 -1.03
CA SER A 203 -3.64 13.95 -1.72
C SER A 203 -3.82 12.58 -1.09
N LEU A 204 -4.90 12.39 -0.34
CA LEU A 204 -5.21 11.14 0.33
C LEU A 204 -6.27 10.37 -0.46
N GLN A 205 -6.14 9.04 -0.52
CA GLN A 205 -7.10 8.17 -1.21
C GLN A 205 -8.46 8.14 -0.51
N SER A 206 -8.45 8.26 0.81
CA SER A 206 -9.64 8.29 1.67
C SER A 206 -9.39 9.20 2.86
N ALA A 207 -10.46 9.74 3.45
CA ALA A 207 -10.37 10.48 4.70
C ALA A 207 -9.98 9.53 5.85
N PRO A 208 -8.90 9.80 6.60
CA PRO A 208 -8.51 8.95 7.72
C PRO A 208 -9.55 9.11 8.85
N LYS A 209 -9.91 8.01 9.50
CA LYS A 209 -10.71 8.05 10.74
C LYS A 209 -9.82 8.23 11.96
N LYS A 210 -8.60 7.69 11.87
CA LYS A 210 -7.60 7.77 12.91
C LYS A 210 -6.22 8.04 12.31
N VAL A 211 -5.49 8.97 12.92
CA VAL A 211 -4.14 9.33 12.51
C VAL A 211 -3.14 8.93 13.59
N GLY A 212 -2.14 8.14 13.20
CA GLY A 212 -1.00 7.78 14.04
C GLY A 212 0.17 8.73 13.81
N VAL A 213 0.78 9.22 14.88
CA VAL A 213 1.97 10.08 14.85
C VAL A 213 3.13 9.31 15.44
N PHE A 214 4.17 9.09 14.65
CA PHE A 214 5.41 8.43 15.04
C PHE A 214 6.56 9.44 15.01
N VAL A 215 7.37 9.44 16.06
CA VAL A 215 8.60 10.24 16.12
C VAL A 215 9.79 9.33 16.36
N ASP A 216 10.85 9.54 15.58
CA ASP A 216 12.19 9.03 15.85
C ASP A 216 13.09 10.24 16.06
N TYR A 217 13.44 10.49 17.33
CA TYR A 217 14.14 11.71 17.71
C TYR A 217 15.56 11.73 17.15
N GLU A 218 16.28 10.61 17.28
CA GLU A 218 17.66 10.48 16.81
C GLU A 218 17.77 10.52 15.28
N ASP A 219 16.82 9.91 14.57
CA ASP A 219 16.78 9.95 13.10
C ASP A 219 16.16 11.24 12.54
N GLY A 220 15.68 12.15 13.39
CA GLY A 220 15.09 13.41 12.93
C GLY A 220 13.81 13.21 12.12
N LEU A 221 12.94 12.29 12.55
CA LEU A 221 11.78 11.83 11.79
C LEU A 221 10.48 12.12 12.52
N VAL A 222 9.49 12.67 11.81
CA VAL A 222 8.07 12.71 12.25
C VAL A 222 7.21 12.15 11.13
N SER A 223 6.61 10.98 11.35
CA SER A 223 5.79 10.29 10.36
C SER A 223 4.33 10.19 10.79
N PHE A 224 3.44 10.33 9.82
CA PHE A 224 1.98 10.31 10.01
C PHE A 224 1.40 9.15 9.23
N TYR A 225 0.50 8.39 9.85
CA TYR A 225 -0.13 7.21 9.27
C TYR A 225 -1.64 7.31 9.34
N ASP A 226 -2.32 6.88 8.28
CA ASP A 226 -3.70 6.44 8.37
C ASP A 226 -3.68 5.06 9.03
N VAL A 227 -4.21 4.97 10.25
CA VAL A 227 -4.09 3.77 11.08
C VAL A 227 -4.92 2.62 10.49
N ASP A 228 -6.07 2.93 9.88
CA ASP A 228 -6.99 1.92 9.38
C ASP A 228 -6.46 1.25 8.11
N THR A 229 -5.81 2.01 7.24
CA THR A 229 -5.26 1.50 5.97
C THR A 229 -3.76 1.18 6.04
N ALA A 230 -3.11 1.52 7.16
CA ALA A 230 -1.66 1.52 7.34
C ALA A 230 -0.88 2.38 6.32
N ALA A 231 -1.57 3.26 5.59
CA ALA A 231 -0.95 4.14 4.61
C ALA A 231 -0.12 5.22 5.30
N LEU A 232 1.08 5.49 4.79
CA LEU A 232 1.85 6.66 5.20
C LEU A 232 1.19 7.90 4.60
N ILE A 233 0.75 8.83 5.46
CA ILE A 233 0.19 10.13 5.08
C ILE A 233 1.32 11.08 4.67
N TYR A 234 2.30 11.25 5.56
CA TYR A 234 3.43 12.15 5.33
C TYR A 234 4.58 11.82 6.29
N SER A 235 5.80 12.24 5.94
CA SER A 235 6.96 12.12 6.81
C SER A 235 7.87 13.34 6.67
N PHE A 236 8.08 14.05 7.78
CA PHE A 236 9.15 15.05 7.90
C PHE A 236 10.45 14.31 8.19
N THR A 237 11.47 14.52 7.36
CA THR A 237 12.78 13.88 7.45
C THR A 237 13.88 14.94 7.58
N GLY A 238 15.03 14.56 8.13
CA GLY A 238 16.15 15.48 8.30
C GLY A 238 15.87 16.58 9.33
N CYS A 239 14.96 16.33 10.27
CA CYS A 239 14.68 17.26 11.36
C CYS A 239 15.87 17.27 12.33
N SER A 240 16.26 18.46 12.80
CA SER A 240 17.30 18.60 13.83
C SER A 240 16.62 19.02 15.13
N PHE A 241 16.27 18.04 15.96
CA PHE A 241 15.67 18.31 17.26
C PHE A 241 16.75 18.62 18.29
N THR A 242 16.59 19.72 19.02
CA THR A 242 17.51 20.17 20.07
C THR A 242 16.82 20.40 21.40
N GLU A 243 15.50 20.25 21.42
CA GLU A 243 14.62 20.57 22.55
C GLU A 243 13.65 19.42 22.78
N LYS A 244 12.92 19.46 23.90
CA LYS A 244 11.80 18.53 24.09
C LYS A 244 10.73 18.76 23.02
N LEU A 245 10.14 17.66 22.57
CA LEU A 245 8.97 17.65 21.73
C LEU A 245 7.75 17.28 22.55
N TYR A 246 6.67 18.02 22.34
CA TYR A 246 5.36 17.85 22.93
C TYR A 246 4.37 17.44 21.83
N PRO A 247 3.49 16.45 22.08
CA PRO A 247 2.31 16.24 21.24
C PRO A 247 1.51 17.54 21.13
N TYR A 248 1.08 17.89 19.93
CA TYR A 248 0.37 19.12 19.62
C TYR A 248 -0.99 18.79 18.99
N PHE A 249 -2.04 19.46 19.47
CA PHE A 249 -3.41 19.25 19.02
C PHE A 249 -4.14 20.58 18.85
N SER A 250 -4.84 20.72 17.73
CA SER A 250 -5.76 21.81 17.44
C SER A 250 -7.03 21.20 16.83
N PRO A 251 -8.17 21.18 17.55
CA PRO A 251 -9.39 20.53 17.07
C PRO A 251 -10.06 21.23 15.88
N GLY A 252 -9.53 22.37 15.43
CA GLY A 252 -10.19 23.22 14.44
C GLY A 252 -11.29 24.05 15.06
N LEU A 253 -11.74 25.08 14.34
CA LEU A 253 -12.81 25.94 14.83
C LEU A 253 -14.19 25.29 14.63
N GLU A 254 -15.07 25.68 15.53
CA GLU A 254 -16.51 25.51 15.50
C GLU A 254 -17.21 26.10 14.26
N ASN A 255 -17.17 25.53 13.05
CA ASN A 255 -17.96 26.07 11.92
C ASN A 255 -19.35 25.42 11.82
N ASP A 256 -20.38 26.17 12.25
CA ASP A 256 -21.81 25.91 12.05
C ASP A 256 -22.35 24.55 12.58
N GLY A 257 -21.68 23.93 13.57
CA GLY A 257 -22.11 22.67 14.19
C GLY A 257 -21.64 21.39 13.48
N TRP A 258 -20.63 21.48 12.61
CA TRP A 258 -20.14 20.36 11.80
C TRP A 258 -18.79 19.77 12.27
N ASN A 259 -18.24 20.20 13.41
CA ASN A 259 -16.92 19.76 13.86
C ASN A 259 -16.96 19.03 15.22
N SER A 260 -17.18 17.71 15.16
CA SER A 260 -17.17 16.85 16.36
C SER A 260 -15.85 16.94 17.16
N ARG A 261 -15.86 16.53 18.44
CA ARG A 261 -14.68 16.59 19.33
C ARG A 261 -13.48 15.83 18.76
N LEU A 262 -12.26 16.26 19.10
CA LEU A 262 -11.02 15.53 18.82
C LEU A 262 -10.71 14.60 20.00
N TYR A 263 -10.42 13.33 19.73
CA TYR A 263 -10.19 12.33 20.77
C TYR A 263 -8.79 11.72 20.62
N LEU A 264 -8.01 11.74 21.70
CA LEU A 264 -6.82 10.93 21.85
C LEU A 264 -7.27 9.49 22.13
N SER A 265 -6.75 8.55 21.36
CA SER A 265 -6.98 7.15 21.67
C SER A 265 -6.27 6.79 22.98
N ALA A 266 -6.96 6.10 23.88
CA ALA A 266 -6.29 5.38 24.95
C ALA A 266 -5.36 4.34 24.30
N GLY A 267 -4.16 4.15 24.87
CA GLY A 267 -3.12 3.27 24.33
C GLY A 267 -3.65 1.94 23.77
N LEU A 268 -2.98 1.44 22.73
CA LEU A 268 -3.36 0.25 21.94
C LEU A 268 -3.93 -0.88 22.83
N GLY A 269 -5.26 -1.01 22.90
CA GLY A 269 -5.87 -2.13 23.63
C GLY A 269 -7.27 -1.99 24.22
N THR A 270 -7.89 -0.81 24.31
CA THR A 270 -9.27 -0.73 24.84
C THR A 270 -10.31 -0.68 23.72
N PRO A 271 -11.20 -1.68 23.59
CA PRO A 271 -12.37 -1.58 22.73
C PRO A 271 -13.31 -0.52 23.30
N TRP A 272 -13.60 0.51 22.51
CA TRP A 272 -14.60 1.51 22.88
C TRP A 272 -16.00 0.91 22.72
N TYR A 273 -16.77 0.90 23.80
CA TYR A 273 -18.23 0.79 23.74
C TYR A 273 -18.79 2.19 23.47
N SER A 274 -19.57 2.34 22.39
CA SER A 274 -20.42 3.51 22.17
C SER A 274 -21.52 3.55 23.25
N PRO A 275 -21.77 4.70 23.92
CA PRO A 275 -23.03 4.88 24.63
C PRO A 275 -24.14 5.03 23.59
N GLY A 276 -25.16 4.17 23.69
CA GLY A 276 -26.42 4.32 22.96
C GLY A 276 -27.35 5.36 23.57
#